data_AF-A0A960J4N7-F1
#
_entry.id   AF-A0A960J4N7-F1
#
_cell.length_a   1.000
_cell.length_b   1.000
_cell.length_c   1.000
_cell.angle_alpha   90.00
_cell.angle_beta   90.00
_cell.angle_gamma   90.00
#
_symmetry.space_group_name_H-M   'P 1'
#
loop_
_entity.id
_entity.type
_entity.pdbx_description
1 polymer ?
#
loop_
_entity_poly.entity_id
_entity_poly.type
_entity_poly.pdbx_seq_one_letter_code
_entity_poly.pdbx_strand_id
1 'polypeptide(L)'
;GLGLTGIILDATFDLHPIETSRLLVDTDRTPDLDATLALMDESDDEYPYSVAWIDLMKTGAGMGRSILGRGAFAPLDALPAKDRTPGRARAFSPSTRATFPPLAPNGLINPLTVTAFNELWYRKAPKRRRGELQTITTFFHPLDMVERWNRVYGPVGFLQWQFVVPFGEEQTLRRIISALCDEGCTSFLAVLKRFGAANPGPLSFPLPGWTLALDIPAGPSSLARLIDRLDDEV
;
A
#
# COMPACT_ATOMS: atom_id res chain seq x y z
N GLY A 1 2.53 -24.09 -1.93
CA GLY A 1 4.00 -24.01 -1.87
C GLY A 1 4.59 -23.84 -3.26
N LEU A 2 4.50 -22.63 -3.82
CA LEU A 2 5.22 -22.24 -5.05
C LEU A 2 5.02 -23.16 -6.27
N GLY A 3 3.87 -23.84 -6.38
CA GLY A 3 3.62 -24.82 -7.45
C GLY A 3 4.42 -26.13 -7.34
N LEU A 4 5.24 -26.30 -6.29
CA LEU A 4 6.12 -27.45 -6.11
C LEU A 4 5.38 -28.71 -5.63
N THR A 5 4.10 -28.60 -5.28
CA THR A 5 3.25 -29.71 -4.83
C THR A 5 2.36 -30.28 -5.94
N GLY A 6 2.50 -29.78 -7.17
CA GLY A 6 1.67 -30.15 -8.32
C GLY A 6 0.75 -29.03 -8.80
N ILE A 7 -0.21 -29.39 -9.63
CA ILE A 7 -1.15 -28.47 -10.29
C ILE A 7 -2.46 -28.43 -9.49
N ILE A 8 -2.92 -27.23 -9.14
CA ILE A 8 -4.26 -27.03 -8.58
C ILE A 8 -5.27 -27.13 -9.72
N LEU A 9 -6.19 -28.09 -9.66
CA LEU A 9 -7.22 -28.31 -10.69
C LEU A 9 -8.53 -27.59 -10.37
N ASP A 10 -8.91 -27.60 -9.09
CA ASP A 10 -10.09 -26.94 -8.56
C ASP A 10 -9.84 -26.46 -7.13
N ALA A 11 -10.67 -25.51 -6.67
CA ALA A 11 -10.67 -25.03 -5.31
C ALA A 11 -12.06 -24.50 -4.93
N THR A 12 -12.46 -24.74 -3.69
CA THR A 12 -13.70 -24.21 -3.10
C THR A 12 -13.31 -23.28 -1.94
N PHE A 13 -13.95 -22.11 -1.87
CA PHE A 13 -13.63 -21.09 -0.88
C PHE A 13 -14.90 -20.59 -0.19
N ASP A 14 -14.79 -20.28 1.08
CA ASP A 14 -15.79 -19.50 1.80
C ASP A 14 -15.63 -18.02 1.48
N LEU A 15 -16.75 -17.33 1.25
CA LEU A 15 -16.77 -15.90 0.93
C LEU A 15 -17.26 -15.10 2.13
N HIS A 16 -16.69 -13.91 2.33
CA HIS A 16 -17.26 -12.94 3.27
C HIS A 16 -18.53 -12.32 2.68
N PRO A 17 -19.67 -12.40 3.38
CA PRO A 17 -20.90 -11.77 2.92
C PRO A 17 -20.77 -10.25 3.00
N ILE A 18 -21.21 -9.56 1.96
CA ILE A 18 -21.26 -8.09 1.90
C ILE A 18 -22.67 -7.63 1.55
N GLU A 19 -23.12 -6.53 2.17
CA GLU A 19 -24.39 -5.91 1.81
C GLU A 19 -24.26 -5.06 0.55
N THR A 20 -23.12 -4.37 0.40
CA THR A 20 -22.87 -3.39 -0.66
C THR A 20 -21.46 -3.53 -1.25
N SER A 21 -21.25 -2.98 -2.45
CA SER A 21 -19.94 -2.85 -3.11
C SER A 21 -19.22 -1.53 -2.79
N ARG A 22 -19.62 -0.87 -1.69
CA ARG A 22 -19.02 0.36 -1.18
C ARG A 22 -18.32 0.09 0.14
N LEU A 23 -17.36 0.93 0.47
CA LEU A 23 -16.65 0.88 1.74
C LEU A 23 -16.89 2.18 2.51
N LEU A 24 -16.99 2.07 3.84
CA LEU A 24 -16.82 3.20 4.73
C LEU A 24 -15.35 3.24 5.13
N VAL A 25 -14.70 4.37 4.83
CA VAL A 25 -13.26 4.52 4.97
C VAL A 25 -12.93 5.70 5.88
N ASP A 26 -12.08 5.41 6.85
CA ASP A 26 -11.40 6.38 7.67
C ASP A 26 -10.00 6.62 7.10
N THR A 27 -9.61 7.89 7.01
CA THR A 27 -8.29 8.29 6.51
C THR A 27 -7.60 9.18 7.53
N ASP A 28 -6.35 8.88 7.83
CA ASP A 28 -5.49 9.65 8.72
C ASP A 28 -4.15 9.90 8.06
N ARG A 29 -3.68 11.13 8.20
CA ARG A 29 -2.35 11.51 7.77
C ARG A 29 -1.43 11.62 8.98
N THR A 30 -0.39 10.81 9.01
CA THR A 30 0.55 10.70 10.12
C THR A 30 1.87 11.41 9.79
N PRO A 31 2.46 12.14 10.75
CA PRO A 31 3.62 13.01 10.50
C PRO A 31 4.94 12.27 10.27
N ASP A 32 5.07 11.04 10.74
CA ASP A 32 6.30 10.23 10.76
C ASP A 32 5.98 8.74 10.96
N LEU A 33 7.02 7.89 10.91
CA LEU A 33 6.91 6.45 11.09
C LEU A 33 6.33 6.08 12.47
N ASP A 34 6.79 6.73 13.54
CA ASP A 34 6.37 6.40 14.91
C ASP A 34 4.88 6.61 15.13
N ALA A 35 4.38 7.78 14.71
CA ALA A 35 2.95 8.07 14.76
C ALA A 35 2.14 7.14 13.85
N THR A 36 2.74 6.62 12.78
CA THR A 36 2.08 5.64 11.89
C THR A 36 1.95 4.29 12.57
N LEU A 37 3.05 3.75 13.09
CA LEU A 37 3.06 2.44 13.76
C LEU A 37 2.17 2.45 15.00
N ALA A 38 2.24 3.51 15.82
CA ALA A 38 1.39 3.66 16.99
C ALA A 38 -0.10 3.68 16.63
N LEU A 39 -0.49 4.46 15.63
CA LEU A 39 -1.89 4.52 15.20
C LEU A 39 -2.38 3.19 14.64
N MET A 40 -1.55 2.49 13.86
CA MET A 40 -1.90 1.17 13.34
C MET A 40 -2.05 0.14 14.46
N ASP A 41 -1.14 0.12 15.44
CA ASP A 41 -1.21 -0.80 16.56
C ASP A 41 -2.44 -0.55 17.45
N GLU A 42 -2.77 0.71 17.70
CA GLU A 42 -3.91 1.09 18.55
C GLU A 42 -5.28 0.72 17.97
N SER A 43 -5.40 0.48 16.66
CA SER A 43 -6.72 0.53 16.01
C SER A 43 -6.93 -0.37 14.81
N ASP A 44 -5.89 -0.96 14.20
CA ASP A 44 -6.09 -1.81 13.03
C ASP A 44 -7.01 -3.00 13.34
N ASP A 45 -7.01 -3.48 14.58
CA ASP A 45 -7.88 -4.58 15.03
C ASP A 45 -9.38 -4.22 14.99
N GLU A 46 -9.73 -2.93 14.92
CA GLU A 46 -11.12 -2.45 14.75
C GLU A 46 -11.59 -2.49 13.28
N TYR A 47 -10.69 -2.69 12.32
CA TYR A 47 -10.98 -2.60 10.88
C TYR A 47 -10.63 -3.90 10.15
N PRO A 48 -11.55 -4.46 9.34
CA PRO A 48 -11.24 -5.61 8.49
C PRO A 48 -10.15 -5.31 7.44
N TYR A 49 -10.02 -4.05 7.03
CA TYR A 49 -9.03 -3.63 6.06
C TYR A 49 -8.26 -2.40 6.56
N SER A 50 -6.94 -2.50 6.56
CA SER A 50 -6.02 -1.40 6.88
C SER A 50 -4.83 -1.40 5.94
N VAL A 51 -4.44 -0.22 5.46
CA VAL A 51 -3.26 -0.04 4.61
C VAL A 51 -2.73 1.39 4.70
N ALA A 52 -1.42 1.53 4.83
CA ALA A 52 -0.76 2.83 4.78
C ALA A 52 0.07 2.98 3.50
N TRP A 53 -0.12 4.09 2.79
CA TRP A 53 0.91 4.59 1.88
C TRP A 53 1.97 5.29 2.71
N ILE A 54 3.24 4.98 2.49
CA ILE A 54 4.38 5.54 3.23
C ILE A 54 5.33 6.31 2.29
N ASP A 55 5.79 7.48 2.73
CA ASP A 55 6.73 8.30 1.98
C ASP A 55 8.19 7.94 2.32
N LEU A 56 8.85 7.23 1.42
CA LEU A 56 10.27 6.87 1.53
C LEU A 56 11.23 7.93 0.97
N MET A 57 10.74 9.09 0.52
CA MET A 57 11.59 10.20 0.07
C MET A 57 11.87 11.22 1.17
N LYS A 58 11.11 11.19 2.27
CA LYS A 58 11.24 12.16 3.36
C LYS A 58 12.25 11.67 4.38
N THR A 59 13.24 12.50 4.70
CA THR A 59 14.24 12.25 5.75
C THR A 59 13.97 13.08 7.01
N GLY A 60 14.70 12.78 8.09
CA GLY A 60 14.64 13.51 9.36
C GLY A 60 13.32 13.30 10.11
N ALA A 61 12.80 14.34 10.74
CA ALA A 61 11.62 14.26 11.61
C ALA A 61 10.30 13.88 10.90
N GLY A 62 10.28 13.84 9.56
CA GLY A 62 9.11 13.40 8.78
C GLY A 62 9.30 12.06 8.09
N MET A 63 10.37 11.32 8.43
CA MET A 63 10.68 10.04 7.80
C MET A 63 9.57 9.03 8.06
N GLY A 64 9.12 8.35 6.98
CA GLY A 64 8.04 7.37 7.05
C GLY A 64 6.66 7.96 7.35
N ARG A 65 6.48 9.27 7.17
CA ARG A 65 5.14 9.89 7.18
C ARG A 65 4.21 9.15 6.22
N SER A 66 2.95 9.00 6.62
CA SER A 66 2.05 8.10 5.91
C SER A 66 0.64 8.66 5.75
N ILE A 67 -0.11 8.03 4.85
CA ILE A 67 -1.56 8.16 4.74
C ILE A 67 -2.14 6.78 5.04
N LEU A 68 -2.76 6.64 6.19
CA LEU A 68 -3.42 5.43 6.64
C LEU A 68 -4.88 5.44 6.21
N GLY A 69 -5.28 4.45 5.42
CA GLY A 69 -6.66 4.16 5.06
C GLY A 69 -7.13 2.89 5.76
N ARG A 70 -8.22 3.00 6.52
CA ARG A 70 -8.86 1.87 7.21
C ARG A 70 -10.33 1.82 6.88
N GLY A 71 -10.91 0.64 6.72
CA GLY A 71 -12.30 0.56 6.34
C GLY A 71 -12.91 -0.83 6.37
N ALA A 72 -14.21 -0.85 6.13
CA ALA A 72 -15.03 -2.05 6.01
C ALA A 72 -16.05 -1.87 4.88
N PHE A 73 -16.59 -2.96 4.37
CA PHE A 73 -17.74 -2.88 3.46
C PHE A 73 -18.92 -2.19 4.16
N ALA A 74 -19.52 -1.22 3.47
CA ALA A 74 -20.57 -0.40 4.01
C ALA A 74 -21.87 -1.23 4.14
N PRO A 75 -22.61 -1.10 5.25
CA PRO A 75 -23.97 -1.63 5.34
C PRO A 75 -24.90 -0.88 4.36
N LEU A 76 -26.03 -1.50 4.02
CA LEU A 76 -26.96 -0.96 3.03
C LEU A 76 -27.52 0.42 3.43
N ASP A 77 -27.76 0.62 4.71
CA ASP A 77 -28.30 1.85 5.27
C ASP A 77 -27.29 3.01 5.31
N ALA A 78 -26.00 2.74 5.16
CA ALA A 78 -24.99 3.78 4.98
C ALA A 78 -25.05 4.41 3.59
N LEU A 79 -25.62 3.73 2.58
CA LEU A 79 -25.74 4.29 1.23
C LEU A 79 -26.79 5.41 1.14
N PRO A 80 -26.66 6.34 0.19
CA PRO A 80 -27.75 7.24 -0.19
C PRO A 80 -29.00 6.46 -0.62
N ALA A 81 -30.21 6.92 -0.26
CA ALA A 81 -31.46 6.20 -0.50
C ALA A 81 -31.65 5.73 -1.96
N LYS A 82 -31.21 6.53 -2.93
CA LYS A 82 -31.28 6.22 -4.38
C LYS A 82 -30.41 5.04 -4.82
N ASP A 83 -29.45 4.63 -4.00
CA ASP A 83 -28.47 3.58 -4.29
C ASP A 83 -28.72 2.30 -3.46
N ARG A 84 -29.74 2.28 -2.61
CA ARG A 84 -30.11 1.13 -1.75
C ARG A 84 -30.89 0.03 -2.46
N THR A 85 -31.07 0.11 -3.79
CA THR A 85 -31.75 -0.97 -4.52
C THR A 85 -30.80 -2.16 -4.71
N PRO A 86 -31.29 -3.43 -4.68
CA PRO A 86 -30.41 -4.61 -4.73
C PRO A 86 -29.42 -4.61 -5.90
N GLY A 87 -29.86 -4.15 -7.07
CA GLY A 87 -29.01 -4.08 -8.27
C GLY A 87 -27.94 -2.98 -8.21
N ARG A 88 -28.16 -1.88 -7.47
CA ARG A 88 -27.19 -0.77 -7.36
C ARG A 88 -26.26 -0.91 -6.17
N ALA A 89 -26.79 -1.36 -5.03
CA ALA A 89 -26.03 -1.50 -3.79
C ALA A 89 -24.79 -2.39 -3.97
N ARG A 90 -24.91 -3.43 -4.80
CA ARG A 90 -23.82 -4.38 -5.11
C ARG A 90 -23.21 -4.19 -6.49
N ALA A 91 -23.59 -3.14 -7.23
CA ALA A 91 -23.01 -2.89 -8.54
C ALA A 91 -21.52 -2.56 -8.42
N PHE A 92 -20.69 -3.29 -9.14
CA PHE A 92 -19.27 -2.99 -9.31
C PHE A 92 -19.04 -2.46 -10.72
N SER A 93 -18.38 -1.30 -10.82
CA SER A 93 -17.93 -0.74 -12.08
C SER A 93 -16.49 -0.28 -11.89
N PRO A 94 -15.50 -0.97 -12.48
CA PRO A 94 -14.11 -0.53 -12.41
C PRO A 94 -13.99 0.76 -13.22
N SER A 95 -13.64 1.85 -12.54
CA SER A 95 -13.48 3.16 -13.21
C SER A 95 -12.00 3.49 -13.35
N THR A 96 -11.46 3.32 -14.55
CA THR A 96 -10.18 3.94 -14.93
C THR A 96 -10.42 5.44 -15.12
N ARG A 97 -9.66 6.29 -14.42
CA ARG A 97 -9.87 7.75 -14.44
C ARG A 97 -8.87 8.49 -15.31
N ALA A 98 -7.70 7.89 -15.57
CA ALA A 98 -6.65 8.45 -16.42
C ALA A 98 -5.82 7.34 -17.04
N THR A 99 -5.19 7.62 -18.19
CA THR A 99 -4.20 6.73 -18.82
C THR A 99 -2.86 7.46 -18.85
N PHE A 100 -1.81 6.81 -18.38
CA PHE A 100 -0.46 7.38 -18.40
C PHE A 100 0.03 7.50 -19.87
N PRO A 101 0.59 8.64 -20.27
CA PRO A 101 0.96 8.87 -21.67
C PRO A 101 2.02 7.86 -22.15
N PRO A 102 1.98 7.44 -23.42
CA PRO A 102 2.88 6.42 -23.97
C PRO A 102 4.35 6.86 -24.05
N LEU A 103 4.60 8.17 -24.07
CA LEU A 103 5.92 8.78 -24.07
C LEU A 103 5.97 9.72 -22.85
N ALA A 104 6.27 9.18 -21.68
CA ALA A 104 6.79 10.05 -20.63
C ALA A 104 8.24 10.38 -21.02
N PRO A 105 8.60 11.66 -21.24
CA PRO A 105 9.98 12.00 -21.57
C PRO A 105 10.91 11.39 -20.53
N ASN A 106 11.93 10.67 -21.01
CA ASN A 106 13.03 10.18 -20.19
C ASN A 106 13.53 11.36 -19.33
N GLY A 107 13.50 11.23 -18.00
CA GLY A 107 13.98 12.26 -17.07
C GLY A 107 12.91 13.03 -16.27
N LEU A 108 11.61 12.81 -16.50
CA LEU A 108 10.55 13.36 -15.62
C LEU A 108 10.49 12.71 -14.23
N ILE A 109 11.04 11.51 -14.07
CA ILE A 109 11.20 10.85 -12.77
C ILE A 109 12.65 10.96 -12.36
N ASN A 110 12.88 11.83 -11.40
CA ASN A 110 14.13 11.95 -10.69
C ASN A 110 13.79 12.19 -9.21
N PRO A 111 14.76 12.10 -8.29
CA PRO A 111 14.49 12.27 -6.86
C PRO A 111 13.72 13.56 -6.52
N LEU A 112 13.95 14.66 -7.23
CA LEU A 112 13.28 15.93 -6.98
C LEU A 112 11.79 15.89 -7.38
N THR A 113 11.48 15.35 -8.55
CA THR A 113 10.09 15.28 -9.03
C THR A 113 9.27 14.30 -8.20
N VAL A 114 9.85 13.17 -7.81
CA VAL A 114 9.21 12.20 -6.90
C VAL A 114 8.99 12.82 -5.52
N THR A 115 9.99 13.53 -4.97
CA THR A 115 9.83 14.22 -3.69
C THR A 115 8.71 15.27 -3.74
N ALA A 116 8.66 16.09 -4.79
CA ALA A 116 7.62 17.10 -4.96
C ALA A 116 6.23 16.47 -5.12
N PHE A 117 6.13 15.36 -5.87
CA PHE A 117 4.89 14.62 -6.01
C PHE A 117 4.43 14.02 -4.68
N ASN A 118 5.32 13.32 -3.96
CA ASN A 118 5.01 12.70 -2.67
C ASN A 118 4.55 13.75 -1.65
N GLU A 119 5.20 14.93 -1.62
CA GLU A 119 4.78 16.04 -0.77
C GLU A 119 3.39 16.55 -1.13
N LEU A 120 3.09 16.71 -2.43
CA LEU A 120 1.76 17.13 -2.87
C LEU A 120 0.71 16.08 -2.53
N TRP A 121 0.99 14.80 -2.76
CA TRP A 121 0.11 13.68 -2.46
C TRP A 121 -0.20 13.62 -0.95
N TYR A 122 0.84 13.65 -0.12
CA TYR A 122 0.75 13.73 1.33
C TYR A 122 -0.09 14.93 1.78
N ARG A 123 0.18 16.13 1.23
CA ARG A 123 -0.54 17.35 1.62
C ARG A 123 -1.99 17.38 1.15
N LYS A 124 -2.30 16.77 0.00
CA LYS A 124 -3.64 16.66 -0.56
C LYS A 124 -4.53 15.72 0.26
N ALA A 125 -3.96 14.69 0.86
CA ALA A 125 -4.69 13.81 1.76
C ALA A 125 -5.23 14.61 2.98
N PRO A 126 -6.47 14.35 3.42
CA PRO A 126 -7.02 15.01 4.60
C PRO A 126 -6.20 14.65 5.84
N LYS A 127 -6.04 15.59 6.78
CA LYS A 127 -5.41 15.29 8.09
C LYS A 127 -6.14 14.15 8.81
N ARG A 128 -7.47 14.25 8.81
CA ARG A 128 -8.39 13.27 9.39
C ARG A 128 -9.70 13.32 8.62
N ARG A 129 -10.21 12.17 8.20
CA ARG A 129 -11.53 12.00 7.58
C ARG A 129 -12.14 10.70 8.08
N ARG A 130 -13.44 10.70 8.32
CA ARG A 130 -14.18 9.58 8.92
C ARG A 130 -15.40 9.23 8.09
N GLY A 131 -15.68 7.94 7.96
CA GLY A 131 -16.88 7.39 7.32
C GLY A 131 -17.04 7.81 5.85
N GLU A 132 -15.94 7.99 5.11
CA GLU A 132 -16.04 8.33 3.69
C GLU A 132 -16.52 7.13 2.89
N LEU A 133 -17.62 7.29 2.16
CA LEU A 133 -18.08 6.28 1.22
C LEU A 133 -17.18 6.23 -0.01
N GLN A 134 -16.47 5.12 -0.19
CA GLN A 134 -15.60 4.88 -1.33
C GLN A 134 -16.04 3.65 -2.14
N THR A 135 -15.61 3.59 -3.40
CA THR A 135 -15.76 2.38 -4.22
C THR A 135 -14.62 1.40 -3.94
N ILE A 136 -14.81 0.12 -4.23
CA ILE A 136 -13.75 -0.92 -4.18
C ILE A 136 -12.49 -0.43 -4.91
N THR A 137 -12.63 0.12 -6.13
CA THR A 137 -11.50 0.65 -6.90
C THR A 137 -10.78 1.79 -6.19
N THR A 138 -11.52 2.72 -5.55
CA THR A 138 -10.87 3.87 -4.89
C THR A 138 -10.09 3.44 -3.65
N PHE A 139 -10.61 2.49 -2.88
CA PHE A 139 -9.97 2.05 -1.64
C PHE A 139 -8.85 1.02 -1.87
N PHE A 140 -9.12 -0.08 -2.59
CA PHE A 140 -8.16 -1.17 -2.76
C PHE A 140 -7.20 -0.96 -3.93
N HIS A 141 -7.64 -0.23 -4.96
CA HIS A 141 -6.91 -0.11 -6.22
C HIS A 141 -6.75 1.35 -6.67
N PRO A 142 -6.29 2.27 -5.80
CA PRO A 142 -6.14 3.67 -6.18
C PRO A 142 -5.21 3.86 -7.38
N LEU A 143 -4.31 2.90 -7.61
CA LEU A 143 -3.39 2.89 -8.75
C LEU A 143 -4.02 2.43 -10.05
N ASP A 144 -5.03 1.57 -10.00
CA ASP A 144 -5.78 1.13 -11.19
C ASP A 144 -6.62 2.29 -11.77
N MET A 145 -6.77 3.39 -11.02
CA MET A 145 -7.32 4.63 -11.57
C MET A 145 -6.40 5.26 -12.64
N VAL A 146 -5.11 4.91 -12.65
CA VAL A 146 -4.11 5.35 -13.63
C VAL A 146 -3.66 4.15 -14.47
N GLU A 147 -4.26 3.99 -15.65
CA GLU A 147 -3.89 2.94 -16.59
C GLU A 147 -2.42 3.08 -16.99
N ARG A 148 -1.68 1.96 -17.04
CA ARG A 148 -0.27 1.91 -17.44
C ARG A 148 0.68 2.72 -16.56
N TRP A 149 0.32 2.90 -15.28
CA TRP A 149 1.18 3.54 -14.29
C TRP A 149 2.58 2.89 -14.24
N ASN A 150 2.69 1.58 -14.48
CA ASN A 150 3.97 0.86 -14.52
C ASN A 150 4.98 1.42 -15.54
N ARG A 151 4.52 2.16 -16.56
CA ARG A 151 5.41 2.84 -17.53
C ARG A 151 6.23 3.96 -16.91
N VAL A 152 5.84 4.44 -15.72
CA VAL A 152 6.58 5.44 -14.94
C VAL A 152 8.03 4.95 -14.75
N TYR A 153 8.26 3.65 -14.53
CA TYR A 153 9.60 3.08 -14.34
C TYR A 153 10.46 2.97 -15.61
N GLY A 154 9.90 3.29 -16.78
CA GLY A 154 10.61 3.20 -18.05
C GLY A 154 10.97 1.77 -18.47
N PRO A 155 11.78 1.61 -19.52
CA PRO A 155 12.07 0.31 -20.14
C PRO A 155 12.97 -0.59 -19.29
N VAL A 156 13.69 -0.02 -18.31
CA VAL A 156 14.54 -0.77 -17.39
C VAL A 156 13.71 -1.50 -16.32
N GLY A 157 12.46 -1.07 -16.10
CA GLY A 157 11.58 -1.67 -15.10
C GLY A 157 11.93 -1.28 -13.66
N PHE A 158 11.46 -2.09 -12.72
CA PHE A 158 11.63 -1.89 -11.30
C PHE A 158 11.86 -3.22 -10.58
N LEU A 159 12.48 -3.14 -9.41
CA LEU A 159 12.57 -4.20 -8.43
C LEU A 159 11.45 -4.01 -7.40
N GLN A 160 10.57 -5.01 -7.28
CA GLN A 160 9.63 -5.07 -6.17
C GLN A 160 10.28 -5.83 -5.02
N TRP A 161 10.40 -5.18 -3.88
CA TRP A 161 10.93 -5.79 -2.66
C TRP A 161 9.86 -5.72 -1.56
N GLN A 162 9.60 -6.86 -0.92
CA GLN A 162 8.63 -6.96 0.16
C GLN A 162 9.17 -7.87 1.25
N PHE A 163 9.09 -7.41 2.48
CA PHE A 163 9.53 -8.15 3.66
C PHE A 163 8.52 -7.99 4.81
N VAL A 164 8.73 -8.73 5.89
CA VAL A 164 8.01 -8.60 7.16
C VAL A 164 9.04 -8.50 8.29
N VAL A 165 8.89 -7.51 9.15
CA VAL A 165 9.65 -7.40 10.40
C VAL A 165 8.73 -7.77 11.56
N PRO A 166 9.09 -8.74 12.44
CA PRO A 166 8.26 -9.10 13.58
C PRO A 166 7.95 -7.94 14.51
N PHE A 167 6.86 -8.04 15.28
CA PHE A 167 6.58 -7.08 16.35
C PHE A 167 7.72 -7.06 17.38
N GLY A 168 8.08 -5.87 17.87
CA GLY A 168 9.21 -5.65 18.77
C GLY A 168 10.54 -5.35 18.06
N GLU A 169 10.59 -5.55 16.74
CA GLU A 169 11.75 -5.27 15.89
C GLU A 169 11.58 -3.98 15.07
N GLU A 170 10.75 -3.03 15.53
CA GLU A 170 10.46 -1.78 14.81
C GLU A 170 11.71 -0.94 14.50
N GLN A 171 12.77 -1.11 15.31
CA GLN A 171 14.05 -0.46 15.06
C GLN A 171 14.73 -0.98 13.77
N THR A 172 14.53 -2.25 13.43
CA THR A 172 14.99 -2.84 12.16
C THR A 172 14.24 -2.23 10.99
N LEU A 173 12.91 -2.13 11.07
CA LEU A 173 12.11 -1.42 10.08
C LEU A 173 12.58 0.04 9.90
N ARG A 174 12.88 0.75 10.99
CA ARG A 174 13.40 2.12 10.93
C ARG A 174 14.76 2.21 10.24
N ARG A 175 15.69 1.30 10.53
CA ARG A 175 17.00 1.27 9.87
C ARG A 175 16.86 1.02 8.37
N ILE A 176 16.00 0.08 7.99
CA ILE A 176 15.71 -0.23 6.58
C ILE A 176 15.15 1.00 5.87
N ILE A 177 14.13 1.66 6.44
CA ILE A 177 13.53 2.87 5.85
C ILE A 177 14.58 3.99 5.75
N SER A 178 15.40 4.20 6.78
CA SER A 178 16.47 5.21 6.74
C SER A 178 17.47 4.92 5.62
N ALA A 179 17.92 3.67 5.48
CA ALA A 179 18.87 3.28 4.44
C ALA A 179 18.29 3.47 3.03
N LEU A 180 17.01 3.16 2.83
CA LEU A 180 16.29 3.40 1.57
C LEU A 180 16.17 4.90 1.26
N CYS A 181 15.85 5.72 2.27
CA CYS A 181 15.80 7.17 2.14
C CYS A 181 17.18 7.77 1.78
N ASP A 182 18.24 7.31 2.45
CA ASP A 182 19.61 7.83 2.31
C ASP A 182 20.22 7.49 0.95
N GLU A 183 19.90 6.31 0.40
CA GLU A 183 20.27 5.93 -0.98
C GLU A 183 19.47 6.71 -2.04
N GLY A 184 18.41 7.42 -1.61
CA GLY A 184 17.50 8.12 -2.52
C GLY A 184 16.69 7.16 -3.39
N CYS A 185 16.35 5.97 -2.86
CA CYS A 185 15.50 5.01 -3.55
C CYS A 185 14.13 5.63 -3.81
N THR A 186 13.88 6.03 -5.06
CA THR A 186 12.63 6.67 -5.46
C THR A 186 11.51 5.64 -5.61
N SER A 187 10.93 5.22 -4.49
CA SER A 187 9.68 4.46 -4.52
C SER A 187 8.48 5.38 -4.50
N PHE A 188 7.74 5.37 -5.60
CA PHE A 188 6.45 6.07 -5.71
C PHE A 188 5.37 5.36 -4.90
N LEU A 189 5.48 4.04 -4.79
CA LEU A 189 4.51 3.15 -4.18
C LEU A 189 5.20 2.28 -3.15
N ALA A 190 5.24 2.82 -1.94
CA ALA A 190 5.56 2.04 -0.77
C ALA A 190 4.29 1.87 0.06
N VAL A 191 4.03 0.64 0.47
CA VAL A 191 2.85 0.24 1.22
C VAL A 191 3.29 -0.43 2.52
N LEU A 192 2.83 0.11 3.63
CA LEU A 192 3.03 -0.43 4.97
C LEU A 192 1.71 -1.05 5.47
N LYS A 193 1.79 -2.25 6.05
CA LYS A 193 0.65 -2.92 6.70
C LYS A 193 1.09 -3.59 8.00
N ARG A 194 0.15 -3.71 8.94
CA ARG A 194 0.27 -4.55 10.13
C ARG A 194 -0.35 -5.91 9.83
N PHE A 195 0.43 -6.97 9.85
CA PHE A 195 -0.07 -8.33 9.70
C PHE A 195 -0.56 -8.89 11.05
N GLY A 196 -1.66 -9.63 10.98
CA GLY A 196 -2.20 -10.38 12.10
C GLY A 196 -1.55 -11.75 12.28
N ALA A 197 -2.28 -12.67 12.89
CA ALA A 197 -1.80 -14.04 13.15
C ALA A 197 -1.41 -14.78 11.85
N ALA A 198 -0.32 -15.54 11.91
CA ALA A 198 0.07 -16.46 10.85
C ALA A 198 -0.92 -17.63 10.71
N ASN A 199 -0.94 -18.22 9.52
CA ASN A 199 -1.65 -19.48 9.26
C ASN A 199 -0.67 -20.68 9.37
N PRO A 200 -1.16 -21.94 9.38
CA PRO A 200 -0.30 -23.11 9.56
C PRO A 200 0.48 -23.52 8.28
N GLY A 201 0.47 -22.70 7.22
CA GLY A 201 1.17 -22.99 5.98
C GLY A 201 2.69 -22.91 6.15
N PRO A 202 3.46 -23.97 5.83
CA PRO A 202 4.90 -24.03 6.14
C PRO A 202 5.76 -23.07 5.33
N LEU A 203 5.27 -22.61 4.17
CA LEU A 203 5.92 -21.60 3.32
C LEU A 203 5.03 -20.34 3.21
N SER A 204 4.18 -20.09 4.21
CA SER A 204 3.35 -18.87 4.21
C SER A 204 4.23 -17.67 4.49
N PHE A 205 4.09 -16.64 3.65
CA PHE A 205 4.84 -15.39 3.81
C PHE A 205 4.33 -14.53 5.00
N PRO A 206 3.01 -14.33 5.19
CA PRO A 206 2.52 -13.49 6.29
C PRO A 206 2.83 -14.09 7.66
N LEU A 207 3.46 -13.28 8.51
CA LEU A 207 3.75 -13.54 9.92
C LEU A 207 3.33 -12.30 10.74
N PRO A 208 3.07 -12.42 12.06
CA PRO A 208 2.73 -11.27 12.89
C PRO A 208 3.86 -10.24 12.88
N GLY A 209 3.56 -9.02 12.40
CA GLY A 209 4.57 -7.97 12.26
C GLY A 209 4.20 -6.89 11.27
N TRP A 210 5.19 -6.08 10.92
CA TRP A 210 5.10 -4.97 9.98
C TRP A 210 5.59 -5.40 8.60
N THR A 211 4.74 -5.36 7.58
CA THR A 211 5.15 -5.62 6.20
C THR A 211 5.27 -4.32 5.43
N LEU A 212 6.40 -4.17 4.74
CA LEU A 212 6.65 -3.08 3.81
C LEU A 212 6.84 -3.68 2.42
N ALA A 213 6.07 -3.19 1.45
CA ALA A 213 6.24 -3.51 0.03
C ALA A 213 6.57 -2.23 -0.71
N LEU A 214 7.58 -2.26 -1.58
CA LEU A 214 8.02 -1.10 -2.33
C LEU A 214 8.54 -1.48 -3.72
N ASP A 215 8.30 -0.57 -4.65
CA ASP A 215 8.79 -0.69 -6.02
C ASP A 215 9.91 0.33 -6.26
N ILE A 216 11.12 -0.13 -6.60
CA ILE A 216 12.31 0.70 -6.78
C ILE A 216 12.78 0.62 -8.23
N PRO A 217 13.00 1.74 -8.94
CA PRO A 217 13.49 1.71 -10.32
C PRO A 217 14.80 0.90 -10.46
N ALA A 218 14.84 -0.02 -11.42
CA ALA A 218 15.99 -0.88 -11.69
C ALA A 218 17.05 -0.10 -12.48
N GLY A 219 17.79 0.77 -11.79
CA GLY A 219 18.77 1.67 -12.42
C GLY A 219 20.10 1.77 -11.67
N PRO A 220 20.11 2.10 -10.37
CA PRO A 220 21.36 2.26 -9.63
C PRO A 220 22.06 0.90 -9.40
N SER A 221 23.35 0.80 -9.72
CA SER A 221 24.16 -0.39 -9.43
C SER A 221 24.38 -0.62 -7.93
N SER A 222 24.20 0.42 -7.12
CA SER A 222 24.18 0.34 -5.65
C SER A 222 22.93 -0.35 -5.11
N LEU A 223 21.82 -0.37 -5.87
CA LEU A 223 20.55 -0.91 -5.39
C LEU A 223 20.66 -2.39 -5.02
N ALA A 224 21.27 -3.22 -5.87
CA ALA A 224 21.44 -4.64 -5.58
C ALA A 224 22.21 -4.85 -4.26
N ARG A 225 23.33 -4.15 -4.07
CA ARG A 225 24.13 -4.23 -2.84
C ARG A 225 23.40 -3.70 -1.62
N LEU A 226 22.55 -2.69 -1.79
CA LEU A 226 21.69 -2.19 -0.72
C LEU A 226 20.70 -3.28 -0.31
N ILE A 227 19.97 -3.85 -1.26
CA ILE A 227 18.95 -4.87 -0.99
C ILE A 227 19.59 -6.13 -0.39
N ASP A 228 20.70 -6.63 -0.95
CA ASP A 228 21.42 -7.79 -0.39
C ASP A 228 21.79 -7.57 1.09
N ARG A 229 22.25 -6.36 1.44
CA ARG A 229 22.59 -6.01 2.83
C ARG A 229 21.34 -5.92 3.72
N LEU A 230 20.23 -5.42 3.20
CA LEU A 230 18.99 -5.30 3.97
C LEU A 230 18.27 -6.65 4.12
N ASP A 231 18.46 -7.58 3.19
CA ASP A 231 17.98 -8.96 3.29
C ASP A 231 18.60 -9.68 4.51
N ASP A 232 19.83 -9.35 4.90
CA ASP A 232 20.47 -9.89 6.10
C ASP A 232 19.84 -9.37 7.42
N GLU A 233 19.00 -8.32 7.37
CA GLU A 233 18.34 -7.74 8.53
C GLU A 233 16.90 -8.25 8.76
N VAL A 234 16.30 -8.98 7.82
CA VAL A 234 14.87 -9.36 7.82
C VAL A 234 14.61 -10.86 7.91
#